data_AF-A0AAX4ILF0-F1
#
_entry.id   AF-A0AAX4ILF0-F1
#
_cell.length_a   1.000
_cell.length_b   1.000
_cell.length_c   1.000
_cell.angle_alpha   90.00
_cell.angle_beta   90.00
_cell.angle_gamma   90.00
#
_symmetry.space_group_name_H-M   'P 1'
#
loop_
_entity.id
_entity.type
_entity.pdbx_description
1 polymer ?
#
loop_
_entity_poly.entity_id
_entity_poly.type
_entity_poly.pdbx_seq_one_letter_code
_entity_poly.pdbx_strand_id
1 'polypeptide(L)'
;MVAAEGNGACPNQRYQPKPLAGTTSPSPSSHPYARHRTSAIDNPNSSINDVEIGCFVRTFPIPPSHQIPSTPYETLFAMRFATAVIAFLSAGLAPVGASVLVQRDQSVIVNDDLKVPGDSPLELCPKSHDDDIVKIESVDLSPNPPQAGKELVIKASGTVKQPIEKGAYVLLQVKYGLIRLISTKADLCEQIENVDLECPIEKGVLSITKSVELPAEIPSGKYSVFADVYTAEDVPITCLTAQVVFSRSNKKSFFSLDL
;
A
#
# COMPACT_ATOMS: atom_id res chain seq x y z
N MET A 1 -16.67 -2.30 56.63
CA MET A 1 -17.16 -3.69 56.78
C MET A 1 -18.55 -3.76 56.17
N VAL A 2 -18.68 -4.30 54.96
CA VAL A 2 -19.68 -5.30 54.53
C VAL A 2 -19.16 -5.79 53.17
N ALA A 3 -18.87 -7.09 53.11
CA ALA A 3 -18.55 -7.82 51.89
C ALA A 3 -19.86 -8.21 51.18
N ALA A 4 -19.84 -8.28 49.85
CA ALA A 4 -20.83 -9.02 49.09
C ALA A 4 -20.13 -9.70 47.91
N GLU A 5 -20.14 -11.03 47.96
CA GLU A 5 -19.72 -11.97 46.94
C GLU A 5 -20.72 -11.96 45.75
N GLY A 6 -20.21 -12.18 44.54
CA GLY A 6 -21.02 -12.31 43.33
C GLY A 6 -20.34 -13.22 42.31
N ASN A 7 -20.64 -14.52 42.39
CA ASN A 7 -20.29 -15.56 41.42
C ASN A 7 -21.08 -15.37 40.11
N GLY A 8 -20.40 -15.49 38.96
CA GLY A 8 -21.03 -15.47 37.64
C GLY A 8 -20.21 -16.25 36.61
N ALA A 9 -20.61 -17.50 36.39
CA ALA A 9 -19.94 -18.51 35.56
C ALA A 9 -19.99 -18.23 34.04
N CYS A 10 -18.93 -18.63 33.33
CA CYS A 10 -18.88 -18.69 31.87
C CYS A 10 -19.75 -19.83 31.32
N PRO A 11 -20.58 -19.61 30.28
CA PRO A 11 -21.37 -20.69 29.67
C PRO A 11 -20.53 -21.58 28.73
N ASN A 12 -20.69 -22.89 28.94
CA ASN A 12 -20.24 -23.98 28.07
C ASN A 12 -20.83 -23.88 26.66
N GLN A 13 -19.98 -23.90 25.62
CA GLN A 13 -20.41 -24.30 24.28
C GLN A 13 -19.85 -25.69 23.94
N ARG A 14 -20.79 -26.58 23.66
CA ARG A 14 -20.66 -28.01 23.45
C ARG A 14 -20.26 -28.28 22.00
N TYR A 15 -19.06 -28.80 21.80
CA TYR A 15 -18.55 -29.26 20.50
C TYR A 15 -19.36 -30.49 20.04
N GLN A 16 -19.92 -30.44 18.82
CA GLN A 16 -20.62 -31.56 18.17
C GLN A 16 -19.68 -32.18 17.12
N PRO A 17 -19.40 -33.49 17.15
CA PRO A 17 -18.70 -34.16 16.07
C PRO A 17 -19.69 -34.60 14.97
N LYS A 18 -19.35 -34.36 13.70
CA LYS A 18 -20.11 -34.83 12.53
C LYS A 18 -19.47 -36.13 11.98
N PRO A 19 -20.26 -37.18 11.65
CA PRO A 19 -19.73 -38.51 11.36
C PRO A 19 -19.20 -38.71 9.93
N LEU A 20 -18.19 -39.58 9.81
CA LEU A 20 -17.67 -40.18 8.57
C LEU A 20 -18.49 -41.41 8.16
N ALA A 21 -18.66 -41.62 6.84
CA ALA A 21 -18.18 -42.79 6.08
C ALA A 21 -19.05 -43.12 4.84
N GLY A 22 -18.40 -43.55 3.76
CA GLY A 22 -19.03 -44.06 2.54
C GLY A 22 -18.02 -44.44 1.46
N THR A 23 -17.45 -45.64 1.60
CA THR A 23 -16.34 -46.27 0.86
C THR A 23 -16.77 -46.88 -0.47
N THR A 24 -15.93 -46.82 -1.52
CA THR A 24 -15.71 -47.98 -2.43
C THR A 24 -14.39 -47.87 -3.24
N SER A 25 -13.47 -48.79 -2.96
CA SER A 25 -12.33 -49.28 -3.78
C SER A 25 -12.80 -50.42 -4.74
N PRO A 26 -12.03 -51.06 -5.68
CA PRO A 26 -10.56 -51.34 -5.62
C PRO A 26 -9.71 -51.46 -6.94
N SER A 27 -8.39 -51.16 -6.83
CA SER A 27 -7.14 -51.86 -7.29
C SER A 27 -6.96 -52.46 -8.73
N PRO A 28 -5.79 -53.02 -9.16
CA PRO A 28 -4.37 -53.00 -8.67
C PRO A 28 -3.29 -52.74 -9.77
N SER A 29 -2.02 -52.41 -9.45
CA SER A 29 -0.79 -53.25 -9.58
C SER A 29 0.39 -52.31 -10.01
N SER A 30 1.68 -52.42 -9.69
CA SER A 30 2.56 -53.43 -9.06
C SER A 30 3.90 -52.78 -8.58
N HIS A 31 4.52 -53.38 -7.55
CA HIS A 31 5.79 -53.12 -6.82
C HIS A 31 7.12 -53.34 -7.62
N PRO A 32 8.37 -53.43 -7.03
CA PRO A 32 9.02 -53.01 -5.74
C PRO A 32 10.43 -52.34 -5.93
N TYR A 33 11.16 -51.75 -4.96
CA TYR A 33 12.11 -52.33 -3.95
C TYR A 33 12.74 -51.11 -3.18
N ALA A 34 12.59 -50.93 -1.86
CA ALA A 34 13.42 -51.39 -0.70
C ALA A 34 14.77 -50.64 -0.49
N ARG A 35 15.34 -50.38 0.70
CA ARG A 35 14.97 -50.34 2.14
C ARG A 35 16.28 -49.98 2.93
N HIS A 36 16.14 -49.58 4.21
CA HIS A 36 17.11 -49.58 5.35
C HIS A 36 17.89 -48.28 5.65
N ARG A 37 18.12 -47.87 6.92
CA ARG A 37 17.96 -48.51 8.24
C ARG A 37 17.83 -47.47 9.37
N THR A 38 17.10 -47.90 10.40
CA THR A 38 16.82 -47.39 11.75
C THR A 38 18.03 -47.20 12.66
N SER A 39 17.89 -46.39 13.72
CA SER A 39 18.17 -46.76 15.12
C SER A 39 17.43 -45.82 16.08
N ALA A 40 16.58 -46.41 16.92
CA ALA A 40 16.01 -45.83 18.13
C ALA A 40 16.98 -46.04 19.30
N ILE A 41 16.78 -45.33 20.42
CA ILE A 41 16.90 -45.84 21.80
C ILE A 41 16.40 -44.78 22.82
N ASP A 42 15.44 -45.25 23.63
CA ASP A 42 15.11 -45.01 25.05
C ASP A 42 14.71 -43.65 25.67
N ASN A 43 13.53 -43.73 26.28
CA ASN A 43 12.98 -42.96 27.40
C ASN A 43 13.40 -43.67 28.73
N PRO A 44 13.59 -43.02 29.90
CA PRO A 44 12.45 -42.86 30.82
C PRO A 44 12.50 -41.68 31.83
N ASN A 45 11.31 -41.27 32.29
CA ASN A 45 10.92 -40.75 33.61
C ASN A 45 11.87 -39.81 34.42
N SER A 46 11.37 -38.61 34.73
CA SER A 46 11.37 -38.13 36.12
C SER A 46 10.24 -37.14 36.38
N SER A 47 9.56 -37.38 37.50
CA SER A 47 8.53 -36.59 38.15
C SER A 47 9.14 -35.61 39.17
N ILE A 48 8.32 -34.65 39.63
CA ILE A 48 8.36 -33.94 40.94
C ILE A 48 8.78 -32.45 40.88
N ASN A 49 7.72 -31.64 40.98
CA ASN A 49 7.46 -30.51 41.90
C ASN A 49 8.36 -29.27 41.99
N ASP A 50 7.64 -28.15 42.17
CA ASP A 50 7.98 -26.92 42.88
C ASP A 50 9.04 -25.99 42.27
N VAL A 51 8.55 -25.02 41.49
CA VAL A 51 9.23 -23.72 41.36
C VAL A 51 8.25 -22.64 41.80
N GLU A 52 8.53 -22.08 42.97
CA GLU A 52 7.90 -20.90 43.56
C GLU A 52 7.72 -19.78 42.53
N ILE A 53 6.49 -19.27 42.44
CA ILE A 53 6.21 -17.96 41.85
C ILE A 53 6.67 -16.90 42.86
N GLY A 54 7.96 -16.60 42.83
CA GLY A 54 8.51 -15.42 43.48
C GLY A 54 8.13 -14.17 42.68
N CYS A 55 7.13 -13.43 43.14
CA CYS A 55 6.86 -12.06 42.69
C CYS A 55 8.03 -11.15 43.08
N PHE A 56 9.05 -11.07 42.23
CA PHE A 56 10.14 -10.12 42.41
C PHE A 56 9.73 -8.77 41.80
N VAL A 57 9.27 -7.86 42.66
CA VAL A 57 9.09 -6.44 42.31
C VAL A 57 10.47 -5.85 42.03
N ARG A 58 10.91 -5.89 40.77
CA ARG A 58 12.09 -5.15 40.33
C ARG A 58 11.70 -3.67 40.24
N THR A 59 12.04 -2.92 41.28
CA THR A 59 12.18 -1.47 41.18
C THR A 59 13.31 -1.17 40.21
N PHE A 60 12.98 -0.76 38.98
CA PHE A 60 13.95 -0.25 38.03
C PHE A 60 14.42 1.15 38.49
N PRO A 61 15.74 1.37 38.64
CA PRO A 61 16.27 2.70 38.91
C PRO A 61 16.02 3.59 37.69
N ILE A 62 15.38 4.74 37.94
CA ILE A 62 15.12 5.80 36.98
C ILE A 62 16.47 6.39 36.53
N PRO A 63 16.79 6.43 35.23
CA PRO A 63 18.03 7.04 34.75
C PRO A 63 18.02 8.57 34.97
N PRO A 64 19.16 9.19 35.31
CA PRO A 64 19.24 10.64 35.49
C PRO A 64 19.01 11.37 34.16
N SER A 65 18.21 12.42 34.24
CA SER A 65 17.91 13.37 33.18
C SER A 65 19.19 13.93 32.56
N HIS A 66 19.50 13.50 31.33
CA HIS A 66 20.52 14.14 30.50
C HIS A 66 20.04 15.54 30.12
N GLN A 67 20.79 16.54 30.56
CA GLN A 67 20.64 17.93 30.14
C GLN A 67 20.91 18.04 28.64
N ILE A 68 19.93 18.58 27.91
CA ILE A 68 20.04 18.94 26.50
C ILE A 68 20.84 20.24 26.43
N PRO A 69 22.01 20.30 25.77
CA PRO A 69 22.71 21.56 25.55
C PRO A 69 21.94 22.38 24.51
N SER A 70 21.42 23.53 24.93
CA SER A 70 20.87 24.55 24.05
C SER A 70 21.98 25.21 23.25
N THR A 71 22.07 24.89 21.96
CA THR A 71 22.92 25.61 21.02
C THR A 71 22.30 26.99 20.73
N PRO A 72 23.08 28.08 20.77
CA PRO A 72 22.60 29.39 20.37
C PRO A 72 22.47 29.43 18.84
N TYR A 73 21.31 29.89 18.40
CA TYR A 73 21.01 30.31 17.05
C TYR A 73 21.91 31.51 16.69
N GLU A 74 22.94 31.29 15.88
CA GLU A 74 23.66 32.37 15.23
C GLU A 74 22.82 32.87 14.05
N THR A 75 22.10 33.96 14.30
CA THR A 75 21.61 34.88 13.28
C THR A 75 22.79 35.54 12.57
N LEU A 76 23.17 35.05 11.39
CA LEU A 76 24.03 35.82 10.50
C LEU A 76 23.89 35.41 9.03
N PHE A 77 22.87 35.94 8.36
CA PHE A 77 22.96 36.20 6.92
C PHE A 77 22.43 37.60 6.64
N ALA A 78 23.28 38.58 6.95
CA ALA A 78 23.12 39.94 6.47
C ALA A 78 23.21 39.93 4.94
N MET A 79 22.07 40.16 4.30
CA MET A 79 21.91 40.36 2.88
C MET A 79 22.64 41.64 2.47
N ARG A 80 23.90 41.53 2.05
CA ARG A 80 24.64 42.63 1.44
C ARG A 80 24.18 42.77 -0.01
N PHE A 81 23.15 43.59 -0.21
CA PHE A 81 22.84 44.14 -1.53
C PHE A 81 23.95 45.11 -1.93
N ALA A 82 24.98 44.59 -2.60
CA ALA A 82 25.93 45.41 -3.31
C ALA A 82 25.28 45.84 -4.64
N THR A 83 24.74 47.05 -4.65
CA THR A 83 24.32 47.78 -5.84
C THR A 83 25.55 48.11 -6.69
N ALA A 84 25.92 47.22 -7.60
CA ALA A 84 26.85 47.54 -8.69
C ALA A 84 26.04 48.13 -9.86
N VAL A 85 25.97 49.46 -9.88
CA VAL A 85 25.59 50.24 -11.06
C VAL A 85 26.67 50.02 -12.10
N ILE A 86 26.34 49.32 -13.19
CA ILE A 86 27.15 49.34 -14.40
C ILE A 86 26.26 49.85 -15.53
N ALA A 87 26.33 51.16 -15.73
CA ALA A 87 25.90 51.82 -16.95
C ALA A 87 26.97 51.59 -18.02
N PHE A 88 26.70 50.71 -19.00
CA PHE A 88 27.37 50.76 -20.29
C PHE A 88 26.36 51.19 -21.35
N LEU A 89 26.28 52.51 -21.52
CA LEU A 89 25.85 53.15 -22.77
C LEU A 89 27.04 53.10 -23.73
N SER A 90 27.03 52.15 -24.66
CA SER A 90 27.80 52.27 -25.89
C SER A 90 26.91 51.89 -27.06
N ALA A 91 26.48 52.93 -27.77
CA ALA A 91 25.80 52.84 -29.05
C ALA A 91 26.70 52.15 -30.08
N GLY A 92 26.20 51.09 -30.70
CA GLY A 92 26.79 50.45 -31.86
C GLY A 92 25.67 49.92 -32.75
N LEU A 93 25.32 50.67 -33.79
CA LEU A 93 24.43 50.23 -34.86
C LEU A 93 25.18 49.24 -35.75
N ALA A 94 24.70 48.01 -35.85
CA ALA A 94 24.92 47.14 -37.01
C ALA A 94 23.71 46.21 -37.17
N PRO A 95 22.93 46.30 -38.28
CA PRO A 95 21.82 45.42 -38.55
C PRO A 95 22.30 44.25 -39.42
N VAL A 96 22.44 43.06 -38.86
CA VAL A 96 22.43 41.81 -39.66
C VAL A 96 21.80 40.72 -38.80
N GLY A 97 20.76 40.09 -39.35
CA GLY A 97 19.82 39.26 -38.62
C GLY A 97 20.44 38.04 -37.93
N ALA A 98 20.01 37.82 -36.70
CA ALA A 98 20.00 36.51 -36.06
C ALA A 98 18.74 36.43 -35.22
N SER A 99 17.61 36.11 -35.85
CA SER A 99 16.45 35.59 -35.14
C SER A 99 16.85 34.25 -34.53
N VAL A 100 17.42 34.28 -33.32
CA VAL A 100 17.53 33.08 -32.49
C VAL A 100 16.11 32.75 -32.05
N LEU A 101 15.43 31.96 -32.87
CA LEU A 101 14.24 31.25 -32.44
C LEU A 101 14.71 30.31 -31.32
N VAL A 102 14.49 30.74 -30.08
CA VAL A 102 14.41 29.83 -28.94
C VAL A 102 13.23 28.92 -29.26
N GLN A 103 13.54 27.82 -29.93
CA GLN A 103 12.64 26.71 -30.13
C GLN A 103 12.43 26.11 -28.75
N ARG A 104 11.45 26.64 -28.01
CA ARG A 104 10.80 25.91 -26.93
C ARG A 104 10.18 24.70 -27.61
N ASP A 105 10.94 23.63 -27.66
CA ASP A 105 10.43 22.30 -27.93
C ASP A 105 9.59 21.92 -26.72
N GLN A 106 8.37 22.44 -26.69
CA GLN A 106 7.34 21.97 -25.78
C GLN A 106 6.57 20.91 -26.57
N SER A 107 7.25 19.80 -26.83
CA SER A 107 6.57 18.57 -27.19
C SER A 107 5.69 18.23 -25.99
N VAL A 108 4.42 18.59 -26.11
CA VAL A 108 3.37 17.95 -25.32
C VAL A 108 3.38 16.51 -25.82
N ILE A 109 4.22 15.68 -25.21
CA ILE A 109 4.18 14.25 -25.43
C ILE A 109 2.83 13.83 -24.86
N VAL A 110 1.87 13.60 -25.76
CA VAL A 110 0.74 12.73 -25.48
C VAL A 110 1.37 11.37 -25.27
N ASN A 111 1.75 11.09 -24.02
CA ASN A 111 2.36 9.82 -23.65
C ASN A 111 1.23 8.78 -23.60
N ASP A 112 0.85 8.25 -24.76
CA ASP A 112 0.09 7.00 -24.82
C ASP A 112 0.85 5.87 -24.08
N ASP A 113 2.16 6.03 -23.90
CA ASP A 113 3.06 5.13 -23.18
C ASP A 113 2.81 5.04 -21.65
N LEU A 114 2.10 6.01 -21.05
CA LEU A 114 1.79 5.98 -19.62
C LEU A 114 0.51 5.21 -19.30
N LYS A 115 -0.30 4.90 -20.30
CA LYS A 115 -1.57 4.20 -20.06
C LYS A 115 -1.30 2.78 -19.58
N VAL A 116 -1.85 2.43 -18.42
CA VAL A 116 -1.84 1.04 -17.95
C VAL A 116 -2.85 0.24 -18.79
N PRO A 117 -2.46 -0.91 -19.39
CA PRO A 117 -3.41 -1.73 -20.14
C PRO A 117 -4.57 -2.25 -19.27
N GLY A 118 -5.71 -2.53 -19.89
CA GLY A 118 -6.93 -2.98 -19.20
C GLY A 118 -8.01 -1.90 -19.05
N ASP A 119 -9.18 -2.29 -18.56
CA ASP A 119 -10.35 -1.42 -18.37
C ASP A 119 -10.26 -0.65 -17.05
N SER A 120 -9.37 0.34 -17.00
CA SER A 120 -9.20 1.20 -15.81
C SER A 120 -8.79 2.65 -16.16
N PRO A 121 -9.00 3.60 -15.23
CA PRO A 121 -8.51 4.98 -15.36
C PRO A 121 -7.05 5.13 -14.88
N LEU A 122 -6.32 4.03 -14.67
CA LEU A 122 -4.96 4.07 -14.16
C LEU A 122 -3.97 4.46 -15.27
N GLU A 123 -3.01 5.26 -14.86
CA GLU A 123 -1.87 5.71 -15.65
C GLU A 123 -0.61 5.62 -14.79
N LEU A 124 0.50 5.24 -15.39
CA LEU A 124 1.82 5.38 -14.81
C LEU A 124 2.16 6.87 -14.63
N CYS A 125 2.91 7.19 -13.59
CA CYS A 125 3.39 8.55 -13.37
C CYS A 125 4.30 9.02 -14.53
N PRO A 126 4.42 10.33 -14.81
CA PRO A 126 5.28 10.80 -15.90
C PRO A 126 6.78 10.78 -15.51
N LYS A 127 7.34 9.59 -15.28
CA LYS A 127 8.77 9.31 -15.02
C LYS A 127 9.21 8.05 -15.78
N SER A 128 10.51 7.73 -15.78
CA SER A 128 10.96 6.43 -16.32
C SER A 128 10.54 5.31 -15.36
N HIS A 129 10.13 4.19 -15.95
CA HIS A 129 9.65 2.98 -15.26
C HIS A 129 10.47 1.73 -15.61
N ASP A 130 11.60 1.90 -16.31
CA ASP A 130 12.43 0.77 -16.75
C ASP A 130 13.02 0.00 -15.55
N ASP A 131 13.33 0.74 -14.49
CA ASP A 131 13.93 0.25 -13.25
C ASP A 131 12.91 -0.09 -12.15
N ASP A 132 11.61 0.15 -12.39
CA ASP A 132 10.56 -0.18 -11.42
C ASP A 132 10.59 -1.68 -11.08
N ILE A 133 10.50 -2.02 -9.80
CA ILE A 133 10.51 -3.41 -9.34
C ILE A 133 9.26 -4.16 -9.83
N VAL A 134 8.11 -3.48 -9.96
CA VAL A 134 6.87 -4.07 -10.44
C VAL A 134 6.53 -3.52 -11.82
N LYS A 135 6.45 -4.42 -12.80
CA LYS A 135 5.89 -4.12 -14.11
C LYS A 135 4.42 -4.53 -14.12
N ILE A 136 3.54 -3.55 -14.27
CA ILE A 136 2.10 -3.78 -14.37
C ILE A 136 1.78 -4.19 -15.82
N GLU A 137 1.06 -5.30 -15.98
CA GLU A 137 0.68 -5.83 -17.29
C GLU A 137 -0.75 -5.45 -17.66
N SER A 138 -1.70 -5.56 -16.73
CA SER A 138 -3.04 -5.02 -16.92
C SER A 138 -3.74 -4.74 -15.60
N VAL A 139 -4.67 -3.79 -15.62
CA VAL A 139 -5.62 -3.56 -14.53
C VAL A 139 -7.02 -3.32 -15.09
N ASP A 140 -7.99 -4.12 -14.65
CA ASP A 140 -9.40 -3.99 -14.93
C ASP A 140 -10.16 -3.62 -13.65
N LEU A 141 -11.06 -2.65 -13.75
CA LEU A 141 -11.96 -2.23 -12.69
C LEU A 141 -13.40 -2.52 -13.09
N SER A 142 -14.21 -3.04 -12.18
CA SER A 142 -15.64 -3.25 -12.42
C SER A 142 -16.47 -2.84 -11.20
N PRO A 143 -17.40 -1.87 -11.33
CA PRO A 143 -17.73 -1.13 -12.56
C PRO A 143 -16.66 -0.09 -12.92
N ASN A 144 -16.48 0.17 -14.22
CA ASN A 144 -15.70 1.31 -14.73
C ASN A 144 -16.61 2.30 -15.48
N PRO A 145 -16.73 3.58 -15.07
CA PRO A 145 -16.09 4.20 -13.92
C PRO A 145 -16.62 3.63 -12.58
N PRO A 146 -15.79 3.66 -11.51
CA PRO A 146 -16.21 3.27 -10.17
C PRO A 146 -17.46 4.02 -9.69
N GLN A 147 -18.30 3.35 -8.90
CA GLN A 147 -19.59 3.89 -8.45
C GLN A 147 -19.69 3.85 -6.93
N ALA A 148 -20.05 4.99 -6.33
CA ALA A 148 -20.31 5.08 -4.90
C ALA A 148 -21.45 4.14 -4.48
N GLY A 149 -21.32 3.53 -3.29
CA GLY A 149 -22.29 2.59 -2.74
C GLY A 149 -22.34 1.24 -3.46
N LYS A 150 -21.34 0.92 -4.28
CA LYS A 150 -21.21 -0.38 -4.97
C LYS A 150 -19.88 -1.03 -4.65
N GLU A 151 -19.88 -2.34 -4.74
CA GLU A 151 -18.65 -3.13 -4.77
C GLU A 151 -17.85 -2.80 -6.03
N LEU A 152 -16.55 -2.58 -5.86
CA LEU A 152 -15.56 -2.43 -6.91
C LEU A 152 -14.70 -3.69 -6.94
N VAL A 153 -14.75 -4.41 -8.04
CA VAL A 153 -13.87 -5.55 -8.32
C VAL A 153 -12.66 -5.05 -9.09
N ILE A 154 -11.48 -5.31 -8.54
CA ILE A 154 -10.18 -4.96 -9.08
C ILE A 154 -9.50 -6.24 -9.53
N LYS A 155 -9.13 -6.33 -10.81
CA LYS A 155 -8.29 -7.41 -11.34
C LYS A 155 -7.02 -6.82 -11.87
N ALA A 156 -5.87 -7.27 -11.37
CA ALA A 156 -4.59 -6.79 -11.83
C ALA A 156 -3.63 -7.96 -12.10
N SER A 157 -2.80 -7.82 -13.11
CA SER A 157 -1.66 -8.71 -13.35
C SER A 157 -0.39 -7.91 -13.57
N GLY A 158 0.73 -8.51 -13.21
CA GLY A 158 2.04 -7.91 -13.38
C GLY A 158 3.17 -8.86 -13.03
N THR A 159 4.40 -8.39 -13.23
CA THR A 159 5.62 -9.12 -12.91
C THR A 159 6.42 -8.35 -11.87
N VAL A 160 6.73 -9.02 -10.76
CA VAL A 160 7.61 -8.56 -9.69
C VAL A 160 9.05 -9.00 -10.03
N LYS A 161 9.97 -8.05 -10.23
CA LYS A 161 11.36 -8.30 -10.64
C LYS A 161 12.28 -8.71 -9.47
N GLN A 162 11.96 -8.26 -8.26
CA GLN A 162 12.72 -8.45 -7.01
C GLN A 162 11.75 -8.61 -5.83
N PRO A 163 12.07 -9.42 -4.80
CA PRO A 163 11.19 -9.60 -3.66
C PRO A 163 10.91 -8.27 -2.95
N ILE A 164 9.66 -8.07 -2.53
CA ILE A 164 9.24 -6.89 -1.77
C ILE A 164 9.10 -7.30 -0.30
N GLU A 165 9.99 -6.78 0.53
CA GLU A 165 10.05 -7.10 1.95
C GLU A 165 9.18 -6.16 2.81
N LYS A 166 9.10 -6.48 4.11
CA LYS A 166 8.44 -5.64 5.11
C LYS A 166 9.12 -4.27 5.20
N GLY A 167 8.33 -3.23 5.47
CA GLY A 167 8.80 -1.84 5.51
C GLY A 167 8.73 -1.13 4.16
N ALA A 168 8.37 -1.83 3.07
CA ALA A 168 7.91 -1.19 1.85
C ALA A 168 6.70 -0.29 2.15
N TYR A 169 6.58 0.84 1.44
CA TYR A 169 5.60 1.87 1.75
C TYR A 169 5.04 2.56 0.52
N VAL A 170 3.87 3.18 0.68
CA VAL A 170 3.17 3.96 -0.33
C VAL A 170 3.05 5.42 0.12
N LEU A 171 3.47 6.36 -0.72
CA LEU A 171 3.18 7.79 -0.60
C LEU A 171 1.84 8.07 -1.29
N LEU A 172 0.74 8.04 -0.54
CA LEU A 172 -0.61 8.20 -1.05
C LEU A 172 -1.07 9.66 -0.96
N GLN A 173 -1.53 10.20 -2.07
CA GLN A 173 -2.22 11.49 -2.13
C GLN A 173 -3.58 11.34 -2.83
N VAL A 174 -4.63 11.83 -2.18
CA VAL A 174 -5.98 11.91 -2.77
C VAL A 174 -6.44 13.35 -2.76
N LYS A 175 -6.82 13.85 -3.93
CA LYS A 175 -7.38 15.20 -4.12
C LYS A 175 -8.85 15.11 -4.48
N TYR A 176 -9.62 16.07 -3.99
CA TYR A 176 -10.99 16.34 -4.44
C TYR A 176 -11.01 17.74 -5.06
N GLY A 177 -11.16 17.79 -6.39
CA GLY A 177 -10.94 19.01 -7.17
C GLY A 177 -9.52 19.55 -6.96
N LEU A 178 -9.40 20.69 -6.27
CA LEU A 178 -8.12 21.36 -5.99
C LEU A 178 -7.62 21.13 -4.56
N ILE A 179 -8.43 20.52 -3.69
CA ILE A 179 -8.10 20.33 -2.27
C ILE A 179 -7.50 18.93 -2.07
N ARG A 180 -6.44 18.82 -1.26
CA ARG A 180 -5.89 17.53 -0.84
C ARG A 180 -6.69 17.01 0.36
N LEU A 181 -7.33 15.86 0.21
CA LEU A 181 -8.05 15.17 1.28
C LEU A 181 -7.13 14.26 2.08
N ILE A 182 -6.27 13.52 1.39
CA ILE A 182 -5.32 12.56 1.97
C ILE A 182 -3.93 12.87 1.44
N SER A 183 -2.94 12.82 2.33
CA SER A 183 -1.52 12.93 2.02
C SER A 183 -0.74 12.20 3.11
N THR A 184 -0.49 10.91 2.92
CA THR A 184 0.05 10.04 3.97
C THR A 184 1.08 9.06 3.41
N LYS A 185 2.02 8.64 4.27
CA LYS A 185 2.89 7.48 4.04
C LYS A 185 2.24 6.29 4.76
N ALA A 186 1.91 5.23 4.02
CA ALA A 186 1.30 4.02 4.56
C ALA A 186 2.22 2.81 4.29
N ASP A 187 2.24 1.83 5.20
CA ASP A 187 2.97 0.58 5.00
C ASP A 187 2.29 -0.26 3.91
N LEU A 188 3.05 -0.68 2.89
CA LEU A 188 2.53 -1.44 1.76
C LEU A 188 2.02 -2.81 2.21
N CYS A 189 2.77 -3.50 3.09
CA CYS A 189 2.44 -4.83 3.56
C CYS A 189 1.15 -4.83 4.37
N GLU A 190 0.93 -3.84 5.23
CA GLU A 190 -0.33 -3.69 5.97
C GLU A 190 -1.52 -3.39 5.03
N GLN A 191 -1.30 -2.64 3.95
CA GLN A 191 -2.37 -2.35 2.99
C GLN A 191 -2.74 -3.59 2.16
N ILE A 192 -1.76 -4.41 1.77
CA ILE A 192 -2.01 -5.57 0.89
C ILE A 192 -2.55 -6.80 1.61
N GLU A 193 -2.47 -6.88 2.94
CA GLU A 193 -3.19 -7.89 3.72
C GLU A 193 -4.70 -7.81 3.44
N ASN A 194 -5.22 -6.60 3.22
CA ASN A 194 -6.61 -6.41 2.80
C ASN A 194 -6.90 -6.94 1.40
N VAL A 195 -5.88 -7.24 0.59
CA VAL A 195 -6.00 -7.79 -0.77
C VAL A 195 -5.54 -9.24 -0.90
N ASP A 196 -5.49 -9.98 0.21
CA ASP A 196 -5.11 -11.41 0.29
C ASP A 196 -3.67 -11.70 -0.20
N LEU A 197 -2.78 -10.73 -0.07
CA LEU A 197 -1.34 -10.90 -0.27
C LEU A 197 -0.61 -10.79 1.08
N GLU A 198 0.41 -11.62 1.26
CA GLU A 198 1.28 -11.59 2.44
C GLU A 198 2.69 -11.16 2.03
N CYS A 199 3.35 -10.36 2.87
CA CYS A 199 4.76 -10.06 2.72
C CYS A 199 5.63 -11.16 3.37
N PRO A 200 6.76 -11.55 2.76
CA PRO A 200 7.37 -10.95 1.56
C PRO A 200 6.67 -11.34 0.26
N ILE A 201 6.51 -10.38 -0.67
CA ILE A 201 6.00 -10.67 -2.02
C ILE A 201 7.16 -11.20 -2.85
N GLU A 202 7.10 -12.47 -3.21
CA GLU A 202 8.16 -13.12 -3.97
C GLU A 202 8.25 -12.60 -5.42
N LYS A 203 9.45 -12.73 -5.98
CA LYS A 203 9.70 -12.45 -7.40
C LYS A 203 8.87 -13.40 -8.27
N GLY A 204 8.22 -12.86 -9.31
CA GLY A 204 7.49 -13.66 -10.30
C GLY A 204 6.29 -12.94 -10.89
N VAL A 205 5.49 -13.70 -11.65
CA VAL A 205 4.21 -13.22 -12.18
C VAL A 205 3.17 -13.29 -11.07
N LEU A 206 2.45 -12.19 -10.88
CA LEU A 206 1.39 -12.04 -9.88
C LEU A 206 0.08 -11.66 -10.58
N SER A 207 -1.02 -12.29 -10.16
CA SER A 207 -2.36 -11.94 -10.58
C SER A 207 -3.25 -11.86 -9.35
N ILE A 208 -3.89 -10.71 -9.16
CA ILE A 208 -4.78 -10.45 -8.02
C ILE A 208 -6.19 -10.14 -8.50
N THR A 209 -7.17 -10.60 -7.72
CA THR A 209 -8.56 -10.19 -7.86
C THR A 209 -9.07 -9.83 -6.48
N LYS A 210 -9.48 -8.58 -6.29
CA LYS A 210 -10.03 -8.14 -5.01
C LYS A 210 -11.28 -7.30 -5.15
N SER A 211 -12.22 -7.53 -4.27
CA SER A 211 -13.41 -6.72 -4.09
C SER A 211 -13.23 -5.72 -2.95
N VAL A 212 -13.60 -4.47 -3.20
CA VAL A 212 -13.62 -3.39 -2.20
C VAL A 212 -14.99 -2.73 -2.22
N GLU A 213 -15.61 -2.55 -1.06
CA GLU A 213 -16.88 -1.82 -0.95
C GLU A 213 -16.60 -0.31 -0.99
N LEU A 214 -17.18 0.39 -1.97
CA LEU A 214 -17.14 1.85 -2.01
C LEU A 214 -18.30 2.43 -1.20
N PRO A 215 -18.04 3.27 -0.18
CA PRO A 215 -19.11 3.90 0.60
C PRO A 215 -20.09 4.70 -0.26
N ALA A 216 -21.35 4.77 0.18
CA ALA A 216 -22.39 5.53 -0.52
C ALA A 216 -22.28 7.05 -0.28
N GLU A 217 -21.59 7.44 0.79
CA GLU A 217 -21.43 8.82 1.25
C GLU A 217 -20.37 9.59 0.44
N ILE A 218 -19.65 8.93 -0.48
CA ILE A 218 -18.64 9.57 -1.34
C ILE A 218 -19.29 10.73 -2.09
N PRO A 219 -18.85 11.99 -1.86
CA PRO A 219 -19.39 13.14 -2.55
C PRO A 219 -19.20 13.06 -4.07
N SER A 220 -20.12 13.67 -4.81
CA SER A 220 -19.93 13.81 -6.26
C SER A 220 -18.84 14.80 -6.59
N GLY A 221 -17.98 14.45 -7.53
CA GLY A 221 -16.97 15.34 -8.11
C GLY A 221 -15.75 14.56 -8.60
N LYS A 222 -14.70 15.31 -8.94
CA LYS A 222 -13.46 14.74 -9.47
C LYS A 222 -12.49 14.42 -8.34
N TYR A 223 -12.08 13.16 -8.29
CA TYR A 223 -11.03 12.66 -7.43
C TYR A 223 -9.78 12.38 -8.26
N SER A 224 -8.63 12.75 -7.72
CA SER A 224 -7.34 12.41 -8.31
C SER A 224 -6.51 11.69 -7.27
N VAL A 225 -6.08 10.47 -7.60
CA VAL A 225 -5.26 9.62 -6.74
C VAL A 225 -3.85 9.59 -7.31
N PHE A 226 -2.86 9.70 -6.44
CA PHE A 226 -1.45 9.52 -6.73
C PHE A 226 -0.89 8.57 -5.69
N ALA A 227 -0.20 7.53 -6.13
CA ALA A 227 0.43 6.54 -5.28
C ALA A 227 1.84 6.26 -5.82
N ASP A 228 2.86 6.62 -5.05
CA ASP A 228 4.26 6.31 -5.35
C ASP A 228 4.77 5.30 -4.32
N VAL A 229 5.23 4.16 -4.78
CA VAL A 229 5.48 2.97 -3.96
C VAL A 229 6.97 2.68 -3.93
N TYR A 230 7.50 2.38 -2.75
CA TYR A 230 8.93 2.18 -2.52
C TYR A 230 9.19 0.98 -1.61
N THR A 231 10.40 0.40 -1.71
CA THR A 231 10.90 -0.57 -0.73
C THR A 231 11.29 0.12 0.57
N ALA A 232 11.71 -0.66 1.59
CA ALA A 232 12.23 -0.12 2.84
C ALA A 232 13.51 0.71 2.66
N GLU A 233 14.25 0.47 1.58
CA GLU A 233 15.50 1.15 1.19
C GLU A 233 15.26 2.31 0.21
N ASP A 234 14.02 2.82 0.12
CA ASP A 234 13.62 3.92 -0.77
C ASP A 234 13.82 3.62 -2.27
N VAL A 235 13.84 2.34 -2.67
CA VAL A 235 13.93 1.93 -4.09
C VAL A 235 12.53 1.96 -4.73
N PRO A 236 12.32 2.59 -5.90
CA PRO A 236 11.02 2.63 -6.56
C PRO A 236 10.46 1.25 -6.91
N ILE A 237 9.26 0.96 -6.42
CA ILE A 237 8.52 -0.25 -6.76
C ILE A 237 7.65 -0.01 -7.99
N THR A 238 6.78 1.01 -7.93
CA THR A 238 5.94 1.48 -9.02
C THR A 238 5.31 2.83 -8.68
N CYS A 239 4.77 3.55 -9.66
CA CYS A 239 4.04 4.79 -9.43
C CYS A 239 2.81 4.89 -10.32
N LEU A 240 1.67 5.15 -9.70
CA LEU A 240 0.37 5.19 -10.35
C LEU A 240 -0.38 6.48 -10.07
N THR A 241 -1.16 6.89 -11.06
CA THR A 241 -2.14 7.96 -10.96
C THR A 241 -3.48 7.50 -11.50
N ALA A 242 -4.54 8.10 -10.97
CA ALA A 242 -5.90 7.84 -11.43
C ALA A 242 -6.73 9.12 -11.34
N GLN A 243 -7.65 9.30 -12.30
CA GLN A 243 -8.70 10.30 -12.18
C GLN A 243 -10.06 9.61 -12.26
N VAL A 244 -10.87 9.77 -11.22
CA VAL A 244 -12.20 9.18 -11.12
C VAL A 244 -13.22 10.29 -10.88
N VAL A 245 -14.35 10.22 -11.57
CA VAL A 245 -15.45 11.16 -11.39
C VAL A 245 -16.64 10.40 -10.82
N PHE A 246 -17.02 10.73 -9.58
CA PHE A 246 -18.26 10.24 -9.00
C PHE A 246 -19.38 11.22 -9.34
N SER A 247 -20.40 10.76 -10.04
CA SER A 247 -21.63 11.50 -10.26
C SER A 247 -22.71 11.00 -9.31
N ARG A 248 -23.58 11.90 -8.82
CA ARG A 248 -24.81 11.46 -8.16
C ARG A 248 -25.67 10.79 -9.23
N SER A 249 -25.75 9.48 -9.22
CA SER A 249 -26.84 8.79 -9.90
C SER A 249 -28.12 9.21 -9.19
N ASN A 250 -28.90 10.11 -9.81
CA ASN A 250 -30.20 10.50 -9.29
C ASN A 250 -31.13 9.28 -9.32
N LYS A 251 -31.06 8.43 -8.31
CA LYS A 251 -32.06 7.39 -8.07
C LYS A 251 -33.28 8.03 -7.40
N LYS A 252 -33.95 8.90 -8.14
CA LYS A 252 -35.32 9.36 -7.88
C LYS A 252 -36.10 9.38 -9.21
N SER A 253 -36.28 8.20 -9.79
CA SER A 253 -37.56 7.90 -10.45
C SER A 253 -38.45 7.25 -9.39
N PHE A 254 -38.98 8.10 -8.50
CA PHE A 254 -39.97 7.73 -7.49
C PHE A 254 -41.32 8.41 -7.80
N PHE A 255 -41.53 8.80 -9.06
CA PHE A 255 -42.76 9.38 -9.58
C PHE A 255 -42.97 8.91 -11.02
N SER A 256 -43.54 7.72 -11.17
CA SER A 256 -44.63 7.54 -12.14
C SER A 256 -45.71 6.80 -11.38
N LEU A 257 -46.66 7.58 -10.88
CA LEU A 257 -48.01 7.12 -10.63
C LEU A 257 -48.51 6.53 -11.95
N ASP A 258 -48.94 5.28 -11.94
CA ASP A 258 -50.09 4.89 -12.73
C ASP A 258 -51.04 4.17 -11.77
N LEU A 259 -52.16 4.85 -11.54
CA LEU A 259 -53.41 4.30 -11.04
C LEU A 259 -53.90 3.16 -11.93
#